data_AF-A0A399SIS5-F1
#
_entry.id   AF-A0A399SIS5-F1
#
_cell.length_a   1.000
_cell.length_b   1.000
_cell.length_c   1.000
_cell.angle_alpha   90.00
_cell.angle_beta   90.00
_cell.angle_gamma   90.00
#
_symmetry.space_group_name_H-M   'P 1'
#
loop_
_entity.id
_entity.type
_entity.pdbx_description
1 polymer ?
#
loop_
_entity_poly.entity_id
_entity_poly.type
_entity_poly.pdbx_seq_one_letter_code
_entity_poly.pdbx_strand_id
1 'polypeptide(L)'
;MTEHAADIEKQYKTFIQRVVETGKVWGLTKDETWATSSSSEFEDTEVILFWSEQELAKACAADEWEEYSPESISLAEFLENWCVGMYGDELLVGANWDDNLIGKEAEPLVVALDVVTQLKSEGKTIEFEQYDNQQEFEDQVIEALEAE
;
A
#
# COMPACT_ATOMS: atom_id res chain seq x y z
N MET A 1 -3.36 -26.21 -4.30
CA MET A 1 -3.95 -24.93 -3.86
C MET A 1 -3.08 -24.17 -2.85
N THR A 2 -1.84 -24.60 -2.57
CA THR A 2 -0.94 -23.98 -1.57
C THR A 2 0.15 -23.08 -2.17
N GLU A 3 0.39 -23.14 -3.48
CA GLU A 3 1.49 -22.43 -4.14
C GLU A 3 1.17 -20.93 -4.36
N HIS A 4 -0.09 -20.59 -4.70
CA HIS A 4 -0.49 -19.20 -4.95
C HIS A 4 -0.45 -18.32 -3.69
N ALA A 5 -0.94 -18.82 -2.55
CA ALA A 5 -0.93 -18.05 -1.31
C ALA A 5 0.49 -17.74 -0.81
N ALA A 6 1.44 -18.68 -0.99
CA ALA A 6 2.83 -18.46 -0.62
C ALA A 6 3.51 -17.41 -1.50
N ASP A 7 3.14 -17.34 -2.78
CA ASP A 7 3.67 -16.31 -3.70
C ASP A 7 3.10 -14.93 -3.37
N ILE A 8 1.79 -14.82 -3.11
CA ILE A 8 1.13 -13.58 -2.68
C ILE A 8 1.79 -12.99 -1.42
N GLU A 9 1.99 -13.82 -0.39
CA GLU A 9 2.65 -13.38 0.84
C GLU A 9 4.11 -12.94 0.60
N LYS A 10 4.79 -13.57 -0.36
CA LYS A 10 6.16 -13.18 -0.74
C LYS A 10 6.16 -11.86 -1.50
N GLN A 11 5.21 -11.62 -2.40
CA GLN A 11 5.08 -10.36 -3.13
C GLN A 11 4.74 -9.21 -2.18
N TYR A 12 3.88 -9.45 -1.19
CA TYR A 12 3.59 -8.49 -0.15
C TYR A 12 4.82 -8.13 0.68
N LYS A 13 5.60 -9.13 1.14
CA LYS A 13 6.86 -8.85 1.85
C LYS A 13 7.85 -8.09 0.97
N THR A 14 7.91 -8.42 -0.31
CA THR A 14 8.76 -7.71 -1.28
C THR A 14 8.29 -6.27 -1.44
N PHE A 15 6.98 -6.01 -1.47
CA PHE A 15 6.40 -4.67 -1.47
C PHE A 15 6.93 -3.86 -0.29
N ILE A 16 6.73 -4.34 0.95
CA ILE A 16 7.16 -3.66 2.17
C ILE A 16 8.67 -3.38 2.17
N GLN A 17 9.50 -4.36 1.81
CA GLN A 17 10.95 -4.19 1.74
C GLN A 17 11.36 -3.13 0.71
N ARG A 18 10.77 -3.17 -0.49
CA ARG A 18 11.15 -2.28 -1.59
C ARG A 18 10.66 -0.85 -1.37
N VAL A 19 9.48 -0.63 -0.80
CA VAL A 19 9.01 0.73 -0.47
C VAL A 19 9.85 1.36 0.64
N VAL A 20 10.30 0.57 1.62
CA VAL A 20 11.25 1.01 2.67
C VAL A 20 12.66 1.24 2.11
N GLU A 21 13.09 0.46 1.12
CA GLU A 21 14.38 0.65 0.46
C GLU A 21 14.41 1.93 -0.39
N THR A 22 13.37 2.16 -1.17
CA THR A 22 13.30 3.24 -2.15
C THR A 22 12.72 4.54 -1.58
N GLY A 23 11.98 4.46 -0.48
CA GLY A 23 11.21 5.57 0.08
C GLY A 23 10.05 6.01 -0.82
N LYS A 24 9.61 5.15 -1.74
CA LYS A 24 8.58 5.46 -2.73
C LYS A 24 7.59 4.32 -2.86
N VAL A 25 6.34 4.71 -3.07
CA VAL A 25 5.24 3.83 -3.47
C VAL A 25 4.75 4.33 -4.82
N TRP A 26 4.27 3.44 -5.68
CA TRP A 26 3.74 3.78 -6.99
C TRP A 26 2.28 3.40 -7.05
N GLY A 27 1.46 4.22 -7.69
CA GLY A 27 0.11 3.83 -8.10
C GLY A 27 -0.12 4.22 -9.55
N LEU A 28 -1.24 3.77 -10.10
CA LEU A 28 -1.70 4.18 -11.42
C LEU A 28 -2.75 5.25 -11.25
N THR A 29 -2.63 6.35 -12.01
CA THR A 29 -3.61 7.43 -12.00
C THR A 29 -3.90 8.00 -13.39
N LYS A 30 -5.12 8.50 -13.57
CA LYS A 30 -5.57 9.30 -14.70
C LYS A 30 -6.47 10.43 -14.19
N ASP A 31 -6.12 11.69 -14.47
CA ASP A 31 -6.91 12.86 -14.08
C ASP A 31 -7.34 12.81 -12.59
N GLU A 32 -6.39 12.57 -11.70
CA GLU A 32 -6.59 12.46 -10.23
C GLU A 32 -7.40 11.24 -9.77
N THR A 33 -7.85 10.38 -10.70
CA THR A 33 -8.50 9.10 -10.39
C THR A 33 -7.45 8.01 -10.27
N TRP A 34 -7.45 7.24 -9.18
CA TRP A 34 -6.49 6.16 -8.94
C TRP A 34 -7.06 4.80 -9.34
N ALA A 35 -6.20 3.87 -9.71
CA ALA A 35 -6.61 2.51 -10.06
C ALA A 35 -7.19 1.80 -8.84
N THR A 36 -8.47 1.43 -8.93
CA THR A 36 -9.20 0.66 -7.92
C THR A 36 -9.76 -0.63 -8.50
N SER A 37 -9.92 -1.64 -7.65
CA SER A 37 -10.59 -2.90 -7.95
C SER A 37 -11.54 -3.25 -6.81
N SER A 38 -12.59 -4.03 -7.08
CA SER A 38 -13.43 -4.59 -6.01
C SER A 38 -12.65 -5.62 -5.20
N SER A 39 -12.84 -5.62 -3.89
CA SER A 39 -12.25 -6.63 -3.01
C SER A 39 -12.81 -8.01 -3.32
N SER A 40 -11.93 -9.02 -3.28
CA SER A 40 -12.32 -10.42 -3.45
C SER A 40 -12.86 -11.01 -2.15
N GLU A 41 -12.45 -10.49 -1.00
CA GLU A 41 -12.79 -11.01 0.33
C GLU A 41 -13.98 -10.27 0.96
N PHE A 42 -14.15 -8.97 0.68
CA PHE A 42 -15.17 -8.12 1.29
C PHE A 42 -16.13 -7.54 0.24
N GLU A 43 -17.40 -7.92 0.33
CA GLU A 43 -18.45 -7.36 -0.54
C GLU A 43 -18.61 -5.85 -0.28
N ASP A 44 -18.81 -5.07 -1.33
CA ASP A 44 -18.94 -3.60 -1.29
C ASP A 44 -17.68 -2.83 -0.81
N THR A 45 -16.51 -3.47 -0.74
CA THR A 45 -15.23 -2.81 -0.40
C THR A 45 -14.37 -2.59 -1.65
N GLU A 46 -13.82 -1.39 -1.80
CA GLU A 46 -12.87 -1.07 -2.88
C GLU A 46 -11.42 -1.20 -2.40
N VAL A 47 -10.57 -1.65 -3.32
CA VAL A 47 -9.13 -1.84 -3.13
C VAL A 47 -8.39 -0.85 -4.02
N ILE A 48 -7.59 0.03 -3.43
CA ILE A 48 -6.68 0.90 -4.21
C ILE A 48 -5.37 0.16 -4.43
N LEU A 49 -4.87 0.18 -5.67
CA LEU A 49 -3.70 -0.59 -6.06
C LEU A 49 -2.41 0.21 -5.95
N PHE A 50 -1.42 -0.40 -5.30
CA PHE A 50 -0.10 0.16 -5.09
C PHE A 50 1.01 -0.84 -5.40
N TRP A 51 2.10 -0.33 -5.95
CA TRP A 51 3.27 -1.10 -6.33
C TRP A 51 4.54 -0.51 -5.74
N SER A 52 5.49 -1.39 -5.50
CA SER A 52 6.81 -0.99 -5.00
C SER A 52 7.74 -0.45 -6.08
N GLU A 53 7.41 -0.66 -7.35
CA GLU A 53 8.24 -0.25 -8.49
C GLU A 53 7.38 0.33 -9.62
N GLN A 54 7.92 1.34 -10.30
CA GLN A 54 7.26 1.97 -11.45
C GLN A 54 6.95 0.99 -12.57
N GLU A 55 7.85 0.05 -12.84
CA GLU A 55 7.69 -0.92 -13.92
C GLU A 55 6.54 -1.89 -13.65
N LEU A 56 6.29 -2.25 -12.38
CA LEU A 56 5.18 -3.10 -11.98
C LEU A 56 3.84 -2.37 -12.14
N ALA A 57 3.75 -1.13 -11.66
CA ALA A 57 2.58 -0.29 -11.89
C ALA A 57 2.30 -0.13 -13.39
N LYS A 58 3.33 0.20 -14.17
CA LYS A 58 3.20 0.37 -15.62
C LYS A 58 2.78 -0.91 -16.34
N ALA A 59 3.20 -2.09 -15.86
CA ALA A 59 2.78 -3.36 -16.45
C ALA A 59 1.27 -3.59 -16.31
N CYS A 60 0.64 -3.02 -15.26
CA CYS A 60 -0.79 -3.08 -15.03
C CYS A 60 -1.58 -1.98 -15.75
N ALA A 61 -0.92 -1.04 -16.44
CA ALA A 61 -1.60 0.00 -17.24
C ALA A 61 -2.14 -0.60 -18.56
N ALA A 62 -3.10 -1.51 -18.44
CA ALA A 62 -3.75 -2.24 -19.50
C ALA A 62 -5.28 -2.26 -19.28
N ASP A 63 -6.04 -2.61 -20.31
CA ASP A 63 -7.49 -2.71 -20.28
C ASP A 63 -8.16 -1.44 -19.69
N GLU A 64 -8.74 -1.54 -18.49
CA GLU A 64 -9.44 -0.44 -17.81
C GLU A 64 -8.48 0.70 -17.39
N TRP A 65 -7.19 0.40 -17.28
CA TRP A 65 -6.14 1.35 -16.92
C TRP A 65 -5.19 1.68 -18.08
N GLU A 66 -5.57 1.42 -19.34
CA GLU A 66 -4.72 1.70 -20.52
C GLU A 66 -4.28 3.18 -20.61
N GLU A 67 -5.15 4.09 -20.18
CA GLU A 67 -4.86 5.53 -20.17
C GLU A 67 -4.25 6.03 -18.85
N TYR A 68 -4.02 5.16 -17.88
CA TYR A 68 -3.43 5.52 -16.60
C TYR A 68 -1.91 5.56 -16.71
N SER A 69 -1.29 6.45 -15.94
CA SER A 69 0.16 6.58 -15.86
C SER A 69 0.65 6.30 -14.44
N PRO A 70 1.84 5.70 -14.29
CA PRO A 70 2.41 5.45 -12.98
C PRO A 70 2.86 6.78 -12.34
N GLU A 71 2.36 7.03 -11.13
CA GLU A 71 2.68 8.20 -10.31
C GLU A 71 3.38 7.74 -9.03
N SER A 72 4.42 8.47 -8.61
CA SER A 72 5.15 8.13 -7.38
C SER A 72 4.63 8.93 -6.19
N ILE A 73 4.34 8.23 -5.12
CA ILE A 73 3.98 8.73 -3.80
C ILE A 73 5.19 8.57 -2.88
N SER A 74 5.50 9.57 -2.06
CA SER A 74 6.56 9.44 -1.06
C SER A 74 6.13 8.47 0.04
N LEU A 75 7.06 7.73 0.65
CA LEU A 75 6.68 6.80 1.73
C LEU A 75 5.99 7.51 2.91
N ALA A 76 6.37 8.77 3.21
CA ALA A 76 5.72 9.55 4.26
C ALA A 76 4.27 9.86 3.89
N GLU A 77 4.06 10.41 2.68
CA GLU A 77 2.72 10.70 2.16
C GLU A 77 1.84 9.43 2.10
N PHE A 78 2.41 8.31 1.67
CA PHE A 78 1.70 7.03 1.65
C PHE A 78 1.22 6.61 3.05
N LEU A 79 2.06 6.78 4.07
CA LEU A 79 1.68 6.40 5.43
C LEU A 79 0.68 7.39 6.05
N GLU A 80 0.93 8.69 5.92
CA GLU A 80 0.17 9.72 6.64
C GLU A 80 -1.15 10.10 5.97
N ASN A 81 -1.19 10.10 4.64
CA ASN A 81 -2.37 10.52 3.88
C ASN A 81 -3.13 9.34 3.31
N TRP A 82 -2.41 8.37 2.71
CA TRP A 82 -3.05 7.23 2.06
C TRP A 82 -3.49 6.19 3.09
N CYS A 83 -2.59 5.61 3.88
CA CYS A 83 -2.96 4.56 4.83
C CYS A 83 -3.97 5.04 5.86
N VAL A 84 -3.76 6.22 6.45
CA VAL A 84 -4.69 6.76 7.46
C VAL A 84 -6.03 7.16 6.84
N GLY A 85 -6.01 7.83 5.67
CA GLY A 85 -7.23 8.24 4.98
C GLY A 85 -8.06 7.05 4.51
N MET A 86 -7.43 6.11 3.81
CA MET A 86 -8.08 4.90 3.28
C MET A 86 -8.73 4.07 4.39
N TYR A 87 -8.11 3.99 5.56
CA TYR A 87 -8.70 3.29 6.70
C TYR A 87 -10.01 3.95 7.16
N GLY A 88 -10.04 5.29 7.22
CA GLY A 88 -11.26 6.04 7.55
C GLY A 88 -12.37 5.94 6.49
N ASP A 89 -11.99 5.67 5.23
CA ASP A 89 -12.91 5.46 4.11
C ASP A 89 -13.29 3.97 3.91
N GLU A 90 -12.90 3.08 4.83
CA GLU A 90 -13.18 1.62 4.77
C GLU A 90 -12.63 0.96 3.48
N LEU A 91 -11.48 1.42 2.98
CA LEU A 91 -10.82 0.93 1.77
C LEU A 91 -9.66 -0.02 2.10
N LEU A 92 -9.27 -0.84 1.11
CA LEU A 92 -8.15 -1.77 1.23
C LEU A 92 -6.97 -1.39 0.33
N VAL A 93 -5.78 -1.85 0.71
CA VAL A 93 -4.55 -1.73 -0.07
C VAL A 93 -4.31 -3.01 -0.87
N GLY A 94 -4.22 -2.88 -2.19
CA GLY A 94 -3.79 -3.93 -3.10
C GLY A 94 -2.30 -3.82 -3.37
N ALA A 95 -1.48 -4.61 -2.67
CA ALA A 95 -0.04 -4.47 -2.70
C ALA A 95 0.63 -5.39 -3.72
N ASN A 96 1.39 -4.81 -4.66
CA ASN A 96 2.17 -5.50 -5.69
C ASN A 96 1.33 -6.52 -6.50
N TRP A 97 0.14 -6.12 -6.94
CA TRP A 97 -0.66 -6.97 -7.82
C TRP A 97 0.04 -7.18 -9.15
N ASP A 98 -0.02 -8.39 -9.69
CA ASP A 98 0.53 -8.71 -11.02
C ASP A 98 -0.44 -8.33 -12.15
N ASP A 99 -0.03 -8.52 -13.42
CA ASP A 99 -0.83 -8.12 -14.59
C ASP A 99 -2.17 -8.87 -14.71
N ASN A 100 -2.33 -9.98 -13.98
CA ASN A 100 -3.59 -10.73 -13.86
C ASN A 100 -4.48 -10.22 -12.73
N LEU A 101 -4.13 -9.09 -12.09
CA LEU A 101 -4.83 -8.49 -10.96
C LEU A 101 -4.90 -9.42 -9.74
N ILE A 102 -3.82 -10.16 -9.50
CA ILE A 102 -3.70 -11.06 -8.36
C ILE A 102 -2.65 -10.49 -7.41
N GLY A 103 -3.02 -10.35 -6.14
CA GLY A 103 -2.10 -9.94 -5.09
C GLY A 103 -2.76 -9.93 -3.72
N LYS A 104 -2.07 -9.37 -2.73
CA LYS A 104 -2.60 -9.30 -1.37
C LYS A 104 -3.50 -8.08 -1.22
N GLU A 105 -4.69 -8.30 -0.67
CA GLU A 105 -5.54 -7.26 -0.08
C GLU A 105 -5.17 -7.15 1.40
N ALA A 106 -4.88 -5.95 1.87
CA ALA A 106 -4.47 -5.69 3.25
C ALA A 106 -5.13 -4.41 3.78
N GLU A 107 -5.41 -4.41 5.07
CA GLU A 107 -5.91 -3.22 5.76
C GLU A 107 -4.84 -2.11 5.76
N PRO A 108 -5.21 -0.85 5.46
CA PRO A 108 -4.23 0.21 5.26
C PRO A 108 -3.35 0.47 6.49
N LEU A 109 -3.92 0.41 7.69
CA LEU A 109 -3.17 0.59 8.94
C LEU A 109 -2.25 -0.59 9.27
N VAL A 110 -2.63 -1.81 8.88
CA VAL A 110 -1.76 -2.98 8.99
C VAL A 110 -0.55 -2.83 8.07
N VAL A 111 -0.77 -2.36 6.83
CA VAL A 111 0.33 -2.02 5.90
C VAL A 111 1.24 -0.96 6.50
N ALA A 112 0.67 0.10 7.07
CA ALA A 112 1.46 1.15 7.71
C ALA A 112 2.34 0.62 8.85
N LEU A 113 1.79 -0.25 9.71
CA LEU A 113 2.53 -0.87 10.80
C LEU A 113 3.63 -1.81 10.30
N ASP A 114 3.39 -2.57 9.25
CA ASP A 114 4.40 -3.44 8.62
C ASP A 114 5.57 -2.61 8.06
N VAL A 115 5.28 -1.48 7.40
CA VAL A 115 6.31 -0.54 6.92
C VAL A 115 7.11 0.06 8.06
N VAL A 116 6.45 0.54 9.12
CA VAL A 116 7.12 1.11 10.31
C VAL A 116 8.00 0.07 11.00
N THR A 117 7.51 -1.16 11.13
CA THR A 117 8.27 -2.28 11.69
C THR A 117 9.50 -2.59 10.84
N GLN A 118 9.35 -2.60 9.52
CA GLN A 118 10.48 -2.81 8.60
C GLN A 118 11.49 -1.66 8.67
N LEU A 119 11.06 -0.40 8.74
CA LEU A 119 11.93 0.76 8.96
C LEU A 119 12.76 0.60 10.23
N LYS A 120 12.13 0.22 11.35
CA LYS A 120 12.81 -0.02 12.63
C LYS A 120 13.82 -1.15 12.55
N SER A 121 13.47 -2.25 11.89
CA SER A 121 14.34 -3.41 11.67
C SER A 121 15.61 -3.04 10.89
N GLU A 122 15.49 -2.13 9.92
CA GLU A 122 16.61 -1.61 9.12
C GLU A 122 17.35 -0.43 9.77
N GLY A 123 16.88 0.06 10.93
CA GLY A 123 17.43 1.26 11.57
C GLY A 123 17.23 2.54 10.74
N LYS A 124 16.21 2.55 9.87
CA LYS A 124 15.80 3.70 9.07
C LYS A 124 14.75 4.51 9.81
N THR A 125 14.76 5.81 9.54
CA THR A 125 13.83 6.78 10.08
C THR A 125 13.19 7.55 8.94
N ILE A 126 11.93 7.91 9.11
CA ILE A 126 11.20 8.74 8.17
C ILE A 126 10.72 10.01 8.88
N GLU A 127 10.71 11.13 8.15
CA GLU A 127 10.15 12.39 8.62
C GLU A 127 8.70 12.45 8.18
N PHE A 128 7.82 12.73 9.13
CA PHE A 128 6.39 12.87 8.94
C PHE A 128 6.01 14.36 9.02
N GLU A 129 5.01 14.78 8.25
CA GLU A 129 4.53 16.17 8.24
C GLU A 129 3.43 16.42 9.28
N GLN A 130 2.63 15.40 9.60
CA GLN A 130 1.47 15.44 10.47
C GLN A 130 1.72 14.84 11.85
N TYR A 131 2.87 14.20 12.06
CA TYR A 131 3.25 13.54 13.32
C TYR A 131 4.58 14.06 13.83
N ASP A 132 4.74 14.17 15.14
CA ASP A 132 5.97 14.67 15.77
C ASP A 132 7.17 13.76 15.46
N ASN A 133 6.95 12.45 15.34
CA ASN A 133 7.97 11.45 15.00
C ASN A 133 7.35 10.07 14.67
N GLN A 134 8.21 9.14 14.24
CA GLN A 134 7.80 7.78 13.87
C GLN A 134 7.19 6.95 15.02
N GLN A 135 7.58 7.19 16.27
CA GLN A 135 6.99 6.49 17.41
C GLN A 135 5.55 6.96 17.63
N GLU A 136 5.31 8.27 17.57
CA GLU A 136 3.96 8.82 17.69
C GLU A 136 3.01 8.31 16.60
N PHE A 137 3.47 8.28 15.34
CA PHE A 137 2.68 7.70 14.24
C PHE A 137 2.29 6.25 14.53
N GLU A 138 3.26 5.42 14.94
CA GLU A 138 3.02 4.01 15.26
C GLU A 138 2.02 3.84 16.41
N ASP A 139 2.19 4.59 17.50
CA ASP A 139 1.29 4.52 18.66
C ASP A 139 -0.16 4.88 18.27
N GLN A 140 -0.36 5.91 17.43
CA GLN A 140 -1.68 6.28 16.93
C GLN A 140 -2.29 5.22 16.01
N VAL A 141 -1.49 4.60 15.13
CA VAL A 141 -1.94 3.51 14.26
C VAL A 141 -2.37 2.29 15.09
N ILE A 142 -1.61 1.93 16.12
CA ILE A 142 -1.95 0.83 17.03
C ILE A 142 -3.24 1.14 17.80
N GLU A 143 -3.36 2.34 18.36
CA GLU A 143 -4.56 2.75 19.10
C GLU A 143 -5.82 2.69 18.21
N ALA A 144 -5.71 3.12 16.94
CA ALA A 144 -6.80 3.06 15.98
C ALA A 144 -7.24 1.62 15.67
N LEU A 145 -6.29 0.70 15.48
CA LEU A 145 -6.57 -0.73 15.25
C LEU A 145 -7.15 -1.43 16.48
N GLU A 146 -6.79 -1.00 17.69
CA GLU A 146 -7.34 -1.56 18.94
C GLU A 146 -8.75 -1.03 19.28
N ALA A 147 -9.21 0.03 18.61
CA ALA A 147 -10.48 0.68 18.87
C ALA A 147 -11.68 0.09 18.09
N GLU A 148 -11.43 -0.79 17.11
CA GLU A 148 -12.43 -1.56 16.35
C GLU A 148 -12.91 -2.83 17.09
#